data_AF-A0A6S7G9V0-F1
#
_entry.id   AF-A0A6S7G9V0-F1
#
_cell.length_a   1.000
_cell.length_b   1.000
_cell.length_c   1.000
_cell.angle_alpha   90.00
_cell.angle_beta   90.00
_cell.angle_gamma   90.00
#
_symmetry.space_group_name_H-M   'P 1'
#
loop_
_entity.id
_entity.type
_entity.pdbx_description
1 polymer ?
#
loop_
_entity_poly.entity_id
_entity_poly.type
_entity_poly.pdbx_seq_one_letter_code
_entity_poly.pdbx_strand_id
1 'polypeptide(L)'
;MRQAQEHRRLFSFGGRNVKCTNGKSNKGKERKPTCTLKFVALSEMATSKPPSKIRDKTALLNAGLGEASIHFFLDMSRLECHDKILERFPKLKETGYEMLLFQRGDDSGFVNIGGPQTARWLKDAAGYAKIYLRPLQKDVDMGLIDSEDEPQVEICHIKCHTLVSAYL
;
A
#
# COMPACT_ATOMS: atom_id res chain seq x y z
N MET A 1 47.83 -29.46 5.25
CA MET A 1 46.74 -28.50 4.94
C MET A 1 45.94 -28.97 3.73
N ARG A 2 44.85 -29.73 3.90
CA ARG A 2 43.86 -30.02 2.84
C ARG A 2 42.53 -30.48 3.45
N GLN A 3 41.69 -29.54 3.91
CA GLN A 3 40.26 -29.79 4.15
C GLN A 3 39.50 -28.48 3.90
N ALA A 4 39.12 -28.23 2.65
CA ALA A 4 38.31 -27.06 2.28
C ALA A 4 37.41 -27.30 1.05
N GLN A 5 37.02 -28.56 0.76
CA GLN A 5 36.29 -28.86 -0.48
C GLN A 5 35.06 -29.77 -0.33
N GLU A 6 34.54 -29.98 0.88
CA GLU A 6 33.41 -30.91 1.09
C GLU A 6 32.09 -30.29 1.56
N HIS A 7 31.99 -28.96 1.68
CA HIS A 7 30.69 -28.31 1.99
C HIS A 7 29.93 -27.80 0.75
N ARG A 8 30.40 -28.12 -0.46
CA ARG A 8 29.73 -27.71 -1.73
C ARG A 8 28.75 -28.75 -2.30
N ARG A 9 28.41 -29.79 -1.53
CA ARG A 9 27.59 -30.93 -2.03
C ARG A 9 26.20 -31.07 -1.42
N LEU A 10 25.80 -30.22 -0.47
CA LEU A 10 24.45 -30.29 0.13
C LEU A 10 23.40 -29.34 -0.50
N PHE A 11 23.80 -28.45 -1.42
CA PHE A 11 22.87 -27.54 -2.12
C PHE A 11 22.76 -27.77 -3.64
N SER A 12 23.26 -28.90 -4.14
CA SER A 12 23.12 -29.29 -5.55
C SER A 12 21.98 -30.26 -5.73
N PHE A 13 20.73 -29.78 -5.66
CA PHE A 13 19.61 -30.54 -6.19
C PHE A 13 19.51 -30.33 -7.71
N GLY A 14 20.10 -31.28 -8.45
CA GLY A 14 19.54 -31.76 -9.71
C GLY A 14 20.05 -31.11 -10.99
N GLY A 15 21.22 -31.55 -11.45
CA GLY A 15 21.51 -31.55 -12.89
C GLY A 15 20.73 -32.68 -13.59
N ARG A 16 19.86 -32.33 -14.54
CA ARG A 16 19.56 -33.14 -15.72
C ARG A 16 19.42 -32.23 -16.92
N ASN A 17 20.27 -32.48 -17.91
CA ASN A 17 20.14 -31.98 -19.27
C ASN A 17 18.82 -32.52 -19.86
N VAL A 18 17.74 -31.76 -19.74
CA VAL A 18 16.52 -31.99 -20.51
C VAL A 18 16.56 -30.95 -21.63
N LYS A 19 16.80 -31.42 -22.87
CA LYS A 19 16.46 -30.62 -24.05
C LYS A 19 14.94 -30.43 -24.03
N CYS A 20 14.48 -29.28 -23.56
CA CYS A 20 13.10 -28.87 -23.72
C CYS A 20 12.89 -28.53 -25.20
N THR A 21 12.36 -29.48 -25.95
CA THR A 21 11.81 -29.29 -27.28
C THR A 21 10.64 -28.30 -27.22
N ASN A 22 10.51 -27.48 -28.27
CA ASN A 22 9.50 -26.45 -28.50
C ASN A 22 8.15 -26.70 -27.80
N GLY A 23 7.98 -26.12 -26.62
CA GLY A 23 6.67 -25.88 -26.04
C GLY A 23 6.08 -24.66 -26.73
N LYS A 24 5.00 -24.87 -27.51
CA LYS A 24 4.10 -23.80 -27.94
C LYS A 24 3.81 -22.91 -26.73
N SER A 25 4.27 -21.67 -26.74
CA SER A 25 3.97 -20.71 -25.69
C SER A 25 2.47 -20.48 -25.71
N ASN A 26 1.78 -21.00 -24.70
CA ASN A 26 0.43 -20.58 -24.40
C ASN A 26 0.48 -19.06 -24.26
N LYS A 27 -0.20 -18.37 -25.19
CA LYS A 27 -0.35 -16.92 -25.22
C LYS A 27 -1.08 -16.52 -23.95
N GLY A 28 -0.33 -16.30 -22.87
CA GLY A 28 -0.86 -15.88 -21.59
C GLY A 28 -1.62 -14.58 -21.82
N LYS A 29 -2.84 -14.49 -21.27
CA LYS A 29 -3.61 -13.23 -21.22
C LYS A 29 -2.65 -12.10 -20.83
N GLU A 30 -2.54 -11.09 -21.69
CA GLU A 30 -1.80 -9.87 -21.35
C GLU A 30 -2.33 -9.34 -20.03
N ARG A 31 -1.51 -9.40 -18.99
CA ARG A 31 -1.86 -8.85 -17.69
C ARG A 31 -1.71 -7.34 -17.79
N LYS A 32 -2.82 -6.62 -17.67
CA LYS A 32 -2.79 -5.16 -17.56
C LYS A 32 -1.82 -4.78 -16.44
N PRO A 33 -0.94 -3.80 -16.66
CA PRO A 33 0.00 -3.40 -15.63
C PRO A 33 -0.75 -2.70 -14.50
N THR A 34 -0.40 -3.04 -13.26
CA THR A 34 -1.07 -2.55 -12.06
C THR A 34 -0.11 -1.89 -11.09
N CYS A 35 -0.64 -1.08 -10.19
CA CYS A 35 0.08 -0.50 -9.07
C CYS A 35 -0.80 -0.54 -7.81
N THR A 36 -0.17 -0.72 -6.65
CA THR A 36 -0.86 -0.65 -5.36
C THR A 36 -0.28 0.53 -4.59
N LEU A 37 -1.13 1.47 -4.20
CA LEU A 37 -0.74 2.68 -3.50
C LEU A 37 -1.35 2.70 -2.10
N LYS A 38 -0.61 3.29 -1.15
CA LYS A 38 -1.04 3.41 0.25
C LYS A 38 -1.60 4.79 0.50
N PHE A 39 -2.84 4.84 0.97
CA PHE A 39 -3.54 6.06 1.36
C PHE A 39 -3.72 6.11 2.86
N VAL A 40 -3.75 7.31 3.41
CA VAL A 40 -4.08 7.57 4.81
C VAL A 40 -5.09 8.70 4.85
N ALA A 41 -6.35 8.40 5.18
CA ALA A 41 -7.37 9.43 5.38
C ALA A 41 -7.26 10.07 6.76
N LEU A 42 -7.20 11.39 6.82
CA LEU A 42 -7.16 12.19 8.04
C LEU A 42 -8.57 12.66 8.41
N SER A 43 -8.81 12.92 9.70
CA SER A 43 -10.07 13.44 10.20
C SER A 43 -10.14 14.97 10.15
N GLU A 44 -9.04 15.66 10.44
CA GLU A 44 -9.02 17.13 10.58
C GLU A 44 -8.43 17.83 9.36
N MET A 45 -8.98 18.99 9.02
CA MET A 45 -8.49 19.86 7.94
C MET A 45 -7.17 20.55 8.28
N ALA A 46 -6.94 20.86 9.55
CA ALA A 46 -5.76 21.60 10.00
C ALA A 46 -4.57 20.69 10.36
N THR A 47 -4.66 19.37 10.10
CA THR A 47 -3.56 18.45 10.43
C THR A 47 -2.30 18.81 9.64
N SER A 48 -1.25 19.19 10.38
CA SER A 48 0.06 19.56 9.83
C SER A 48 1.06 18.40 9.80
N LYS A 49 0.83 17.36 10.63
CA LYS A 49 1.74 16.22 10.78
C LYS A 49 0.97 14.90 10.76
N PRO A 50 1.57 13.81 10.24
CA PRO A 50 0.92 12.51 10.22
C PRO A 50 0.69 12.01 11.65
N PRO A 51 -0.38 11.22 11.88
CA PRO A 51 -0.64 10.62 13.18
C PRO A 51 0.52 9.71 13.57
N SER A 52 1.22 10.05 14.66
CA SER A 52 2.36 9.28 15.16
C SER A 52 1.91 8.20 16.14
N LYS A 53 0.98 8.54 17.03
CA LYS A 53 0.53 7.65 18.11
C LYS A 53 -0.32 6.52 17.56
N ILE A 54 -0.12 5.32 18.11
CA ILE A 54 -0.86 4.12 17.72
C ILE A 54 -2.36 4.30 18.00
N ARG A 55 -2.72 4.90 19.15
CA ARG A 55 -4.11 5.16 19.54
C ARG A 55 -4.86 5.96 18.48
N ASP A 56 -4.26 7.04 17.99
CA ASP A 56 -4.87 7.92 16.99
C ASP A 56 -5.04 7.18 15.65
N LYS A 57 -4.04 6.38 15.25
CA LYS A 57 -4.15 5.54 14.04
C LYS A 57 -5.28 4.51 14.14
N THR A 58 -5.41 3.86 15.29
CA THR A 58 -6.49 2.89 15.54
C THR A 58 -7.86 3.56 15.55
N ALA A 59 -7.96 4.76 16.16
CA ALA A 59 -9.20 5.52 16.15
C ALA A 59 -9.64 5.90 14.72
N LEU A 60 -8.70 6.35 13.88
CA LEU A 60 -8.97 6.63 12.47
C LEU A 60 -9.44 5.36 11.73
N LEU A 61 -8.75 4.23 11.91
CA LEU A 61 -9.13 2.95 11.31
C LEU A 61 -10.54 2.50 11.71
N ASN A 62 -10.89 2.61 12.99
CA ASN A 62 -12.22 2.25 13.50
C ASN A 62 -13.33 3.16 12.94
N ALA A 63 -13.00 4.41 12.58
CA ALA A 63 -13.91 5.34 11.94
C ALA A 63 -14.01 5.14 10.41
N GLY A 64 -13.36 4.10 9.85
CA GLY A 64 -13.24 3.89 8.41
C GLY A 64 -12.34 4.93 7.70
N LEU A 65 -11.54 5.66 8.48
CA LEU A 65 -10.48 6.54 8.02
C LEU A 65 -9.11 5.86 8.26
N GLY A 66 -8.00 6.56 8.08
CA GLY A 66 -6.67 5.99 8.31
C GLY A 66 -6.11 5.22 7.13
N GLU A 67 -5.23 4.25 7.41
CA GLU A 67 -4.39 3.61 6.38
C GLU A 67 -5.15 2.53 5.59
N ALA A 68 -5.20 2.68 4.26
CA ALA A 68 -5.71 1.67 3.34
C ALA A 68 -4.81 1.53 2.12
N SER A 69 -4.74 0.32 1.56
CA SER A 69 -4.07 0.07 0.28
C SER A 69 -5.11 -0.09 -0.81
N ILE A 70 -4.98 0.67 -1.89
CA ILE A 70 -5.90 0.63 -3.04
C ILE A 70 -5.13 0.12 -4.25
N HIS A 71 -5.73 -0.83 -4.96
CA HIS A 71 -5.17 -1.40 -6.17
C HIS A 71 -5.68 -0.68 -7.41
N PHE A 72 -4.76 -0.20 -8.24
CA PHE A 72 -5.05 0.46 -9.51
C PHE A 72 -4.48 -0.27 -10.72
N PHE A 73 -5.21 -0.19 -11.82
CA PHE A 73 -4.71 -0.45 -13.16
C PHE A 73 -4.11 0.86 -13.71
N LEU A 74 -2.96 0.77 -14.38
CA LEU A 74 -2.24 1.96 -14.86
C LEU A 74 -2.98 2.72 -15.97
N ASP A 75 -3.93 2.07 -16.65
CA ASP A 75 -4.80 2.66 -17.68
C ASP A 75 -6.01 3.40 -17.10
N MET A 76 -6.23 3.37 -15.78
CA MET A 76 -7.36 4.09 -15.19
C MET A 76 -7.24 5.60 -15.33
N SER A 77 -8.38 6.18 -15.71
CA SER A 77 -8.58 7.61 -15.81
C SER A 77 -8.62 8.28 -14.44
N ARG A 78 -8.54 9.61 -14.44
CA ARG A 78 -8.64 10.43 -13.23
C ARG A 78 -9.94 10.18 -12.46
N LEU A 79 -11.06 10.05 -13.17
CA LEU A 79 -12.38 9.87 -12.56
C LEU A 79 -12.49 8.48 -11.91
N GLU A 80 -12.03 7.43 -12.61
CA GLU A 80 -12.02 6.07 -12.03
C GLU A 80 -11.12 5.96 -10.81
N CYS A 81 -9.96 6.63 -10.82
CA CYS A 81 -9.09 6.71 -9.64
C CYS A 81 -9.79 7.42 -8.47
N HIS A 82 -10.48 8.53 -8.76
CA HIS A 82 -11.23 9.28 -7.76
C HIS A 82 -12.37 8.44 -7.16
N ASP A 83 -13.14 7.75 -8.00
CA ASP A 83 -14.26 6.91 -7.57
C ASP A 83 -13.77 5.77 -6.68
N LYS A 84 -12.66 5.10 -7.03
CA LYS A 84 -12.05 4.07 -6.17
C LYS A 84 -11.60 4.59 -4.81
N ILE A 85 -11.08 5.82 -4.76
CA ILE A 85 -10.68 6.43 -3.50
C ILE A 85 -11.92 6.70 -2.63
N LEU A 86 -13.00 7.21 -3.22
CA LEU A 86 -14.25 7.47 -2.52
C LEU A 86 -14.99 6.19 -2.11
N GLU A 87 -14.91 5.12 -2.90
CA GLU A 87 -15.42 3.80 -2.55
C GLU A 87 -14.73 3.29 -1.27
N ARG A 88 -13.41 3.52 -1.15
CA ARG A 88 -12.67 3.13 0.04
C ARG A 88 -12.88 4.06 1.23
N PHE A 89 -13.07 5.35 0.98
CA PHE A 89 -13.23 6.39 2.00
C PHE A 89 -14.51 7.19 1.76
N PRO A 90 -15.70 6.60 2.02
CA PRO A 90 -16.98 7.21 1.66
C PRO A 90 -17.22 8.54 2.37
N LYS A 91 -16.70 8.69 3.59
CA LYS A 91 -16.80 9.93 4.39
C LYS A 91 -16.13 11.15 3.73
N LEU A 92 -15.19 10.94 2.80
CA LEU A 92 -14.54 12.03 2.07
C LEU A 92 -15.37 12.56 0.89
N LYS A 93 -16.47 11.87 0.53
CA LYS A 93 -17.35 12.28 -0.58
C LYS A 93 -18.05 13.60 -0.30
N GLU A 94 -18.43 13.84 0.96
CA GLU A 94 -19.18 15.04 1.37
C GLU A 94 -18.27 16.24 1.62
N THR A 95 -17.05 16.02 2.10
CA THR A 95 -16.12 17.08 2.51
C THR A 95 -15.12 17.48 1.42
N GLY A 96 -15.01 16.67 0.37
CA GLY A 96 -13.91 16.73 -0.58
C GLY A 96 -12.56 16.45 0.09
N TYR A 97 -11.52 16.26 -0.73
CA TYR A 97 -10.20 15.97 -0.21
C TYR A 97 -9.09 16.56 -1.07
N GLU A 98 -7.96 16.80 -0.43
CA GLU A 98 -6.68 17.07 -1.09
C GLU A 98 -5.69 15.93 -0.84
N MET A 99 -4.72 15.79 -1.74
CA MET A 99 -3.72 14.73 -1.72
C MET A 99 -2.36 15.30 -1.34
N LEU A 100 -1.74 14.73 -0.31
CA LEU A 100 -0.52 15.24 0.28
C LEU A 100 0.53 14.12 0.39
N LEU A 101 1.79 14.47 0.23
CA LEU A 101 2.91 13.63 0.66
C LEU A 101 3.56 14.24 1.90
N PHE A 102 4.02 13.39 2.82
CA PHE A 102 4.76 13.86 3.99
C PHE A 102 6.26 13.78 3.74
N GLN A 103 6.94 14.92 3.77
CA GLN A 103 8.38 15.02 3.70
C GLN A 103 8.99 15.02 5.10
N ARG A 104 10.08 14.25 5.29
CA ARG A 104 10.89 14.25 6.52
C ARG A 104 12.12 15.12 6.30
N GLY A 105 12.53 15.87 7.32
CA GLY A 105 13.69 16.76 7.28
C GLY A 105 13.47 17.99 8.15
N ASP A 106 14.34 18.99 7.99
CA ASP A 106 14.24 20.27 8.71
C ASP A 106 12.93 21.01 8.34
N ASP A 107 12.54 20.96 7.07
CA ASP A 107 11.23 21.42 6.57
C ASP A 107 10.19 20.29 6.55
N SER A 108 10.06 19.54 7.65
CA SER A 108 9.09 18.44 7.72
C SER A 108 7.65 18.97 7.61
N GLY A 109 6.86 18.39 6.71
CA GLY A 109 5.51 18.85 6.48
C GLY A 109 4.80 18.12 5.36
N PHE A 110 3.52 18.48 5.19
CA PHE A 110 2.72 18.01 4.08
C PHE A 110 2.94 18.89 2.86
N VAL A 111 3.25 18.25 1.73
CA VAL A 111 3.38 18.86 0.41
C VAL A 111 2.22 18.39 -0.45
N ASN A 112 1.46 19.32 -1.02
CA ASN A 112 0.37 18.98 -1.91
C ASN A 112 0.92 18.45 -3.23
N ILE A 113 0.54 17.22 -3.56
CA ILE A 113 0.83 16.65 -4.87
C ILE A 113 -0.31 17.04 -5.79
N GLY A 114 -0.26 18.30 -6.24
CA GLY A 114 -1.15 18.78 -7.29
C GLY A 114 -0.83 18.09 -8.61
N GLY A 115 -1.85 17.63 -9.35
CA GLY A 115 -1.63 17.01 -10.66
C GLY A 115 -2.83 16.27 -11.23
N PRO A 116 -2.71 15.73 -12.45
CA PRO A 116 -3.69 14.84 -13.01
C PRO A 116 -3.70 13.55 -12.19
N GLN A 117 -4.76 13.32 -11.40
CA GLN A 117 -4.88 12.19 -10.47
C GLN A 117 -5.12 10.85 -11.19
N THR A 118 -4.33 10.55 -12.22
CA THR A 118 -4.32 9.26 -12.93
C THR A 118 -3.44 8.26 -12.18
N ALA A 119 -3.72 6.97 -12.34
CA ALA A 119 -2.97 5.91 -11.64
C ALA A 119 -1.47 5.94 -11.94
N ARG A 120 -1.08 6.24 -13.19
CA ARG A 120 0.32 6.36 -13.60
C ARG A 120 0.99 7.54 -12.89
N TRP A 121 0.36 8.71 -12.88
CA TRP A 121 0.91 9.88 -12.23
C TRP A 121 1.02 9.69 -10.72
N LEU A 122 -0.01 9.10 -10.08
CA LEU A 122 0.02 8.79 -8.65
C LEU A 122 1.15 7.82 -8.29
N LYS A 123 1.40 6.82 -9.14
CA LYS A 123 2.54 5.91 -8.98
C LYS A 123 3.87 6.64 -9.08
N ASP A 124 4.03 7.52 -10.06
CA ASP A 124 5.29 8.23 -10.28
C ASP A 124 5.54 9.30 -9.21
N ALA A 125 4.48 9.99 -8.75
CA ALA A 125 4.56 11.04 -7.74
C ALA A 125 4.79 10.47 -6.33
N ALA A 126 4.05 9.44 -5.94
CA ALA A 126 4.17 8.86 -4.59
C ALA A 126 5.26 7.79 -4.51
N GLY A 127 5.52 7.06 -5.58
CA GLY A 127 6.42 5.90 -5.58
C GLY A 127 5.97 4.86 -4.55
N TYR A 128 6.75 4.76 -3.46
CA TYR A 128 6.47 3.89 -2.31
C TYR A 128 5.95 4.63 -1.07
N ALA A 129 5.82 5.96 -1.16
CA ALA A 129 5.36 6.80 -0.06
C ALA A 129 3.86 6.63 0.19
N LYS A 130 3.43 7.02 1.39
CA LYS A 130 2.01 7.08 1.75
C LYS A 130 1.45 8.42 1.28
N ILE A 131 0.30 8.36 0.60
CA ILE A 131 -0.47 9.53 0.21
C ILE A 131 -1.46 9.83 1.33
N TYR A 132 -1.44 11.04 1.84
CA TYR A 132 -2.36 11.49 2.87
C TYR A 132 -3.54 12.21 2.22
N LEU A 133 -4.74 11.80 2.57
CA LEU A 133 -5.99 12.44 2.14
C LEU A 133 -6.45 13.34 3.28
N ARG A 134 -6.44 14.65 3.05
CA ARG A 134 -6.89 15.63 4.03
C ARG A 134 -8.25 16.21 3.61
N PRO A 135 -9.25 16.25 4.50
CA PRO A 135 -10.53 16.89 4.20
C PRO A 135 -10.34 18.36 3.85
N LEU A 136 -11.13 18.89 2.91
CA LEU A 136 -10.99 20.27 2.44
C LEU A 136 -12.00 21.24 3.08
N GLN A 137 -13.26 20.82 3.21
CA GLN A 137 -14.36 21.72 3.59
C GLN A 137 -14.77 21.63 5.05
N LYS A 138 -14.72 20.43 5.65
CA LYS A 138 -15.09 20.18 7.04
C LYS A 138 -14.29 19.02 7.62
N ASP A 139 -14.08 19.03 8.93
CA ASP A 139 -13.56 17.89 9.66
C ASP A 139 -14.55 16.72 9.56
N VAL A 140 -14.00 15.52 9.41
CA VAL A 140 -14.77 14.29 9.21
C VAL A 140 -15.12 13.70 10.57
N ASP A 141 -16.40 13.35 10.74
CA ASP A 141 -16.88 12.72 11.95
C ASP A 141 -16.26 11.32 12.15
N MET A 142 -15.72 11.08 13.36
CA MET A 142 -15.07 9.83 13.74
C MET A 142 -16.05 8.76 14.25
N GLY A 143 -17.36 8.98 14.13
CA GLY A 143 -18.39 8.00 14.45
C GLY A 143 -18.11 6.66 13.76
N LEU A 144 -18.35 5.58 14.49
CA LEU A 144 -18.15 4.23 13.97
C LEU A 144 -18.99 4.05 12.71
N ILE A 145 -18.37 3.51 11.67
CA ILE A 145 -19.14 3.02 10.53
C ILE A 145 -19.67 1.66 11.00
N ASP A 146 -20.97 1.56 11.25
CA ASP A 146 -21.65 0.27 11.38
C ASP A 146 -21.68 -0.40 10.00
N SER A 147 -20.53 -0.88 9.54
CA SER A 147 -20.41 -1.62 8.28
C SER A 147 -20.59 -3.11 8.58
N GLU A 148 -21.76 -3.66 8.28
CA GLU A 148 -22.03 -5.11 8.20
C GLU A 148 -21.32 -5.80 7.01
N ASP A 149 -20.58 -5.05 6.18
CA ASP A 149 -19.76 -5.59 5.11
C ASP A 149 -18.27 -5.39 5.43
N GLU A 150 -17.64 -6.48 5.87
CA GLU A 150 -16.20 -6.63 6.07
C GLU A 150 -15.43 -6.34 4.77
N PRO A 151 -14.59 -5.30 4.69
CA PRO A 151 -13.55 -5.30 3.68
C PRO A 151 -12.47 -6.27 4.14
N GLN A 152 -12.28 -7.37 3.39
CA GLN A 152 -11.21 -8.33 3.60
C GLN A 152 -9.84 -7.61 3.60
N VAL A 153 -9.39 -7.24 4.80
CA VAL A 153 -8.02 -6.82 5.02
C VAL A 153 -7.23 -8.12 5.02
N GLU A 154 -6.59 -8.42 3.90
CA GLU A 154 -5.63 -9.52 3.82
C GLU A 154 -4.41 -9.14 4.68
N ILE A 155 -4.51 -9.45 5.98
CA ILE A 155 -3.40 -9.39 6.92
C ILE A 155 -2.44 -10.48 6.47
N CYS A 156 -1.41 -10.12 5.69
CA CYS A 156 -0.23 -10.94 5.57
C CYS A 156 0.40 -11.08 6.96
N HIS A 157 0.00 -12.13 7.68
CA HIS A 157 0.74 -12.66 8.81
C HIS A 157 2.13 -13.04 8.29
N ILE A 158 3.08 -12.11 8.37
CA ILE A 158 4.49 -12.45 8.35
C ILE A 158 4.69 -13.29 9.61
N LYS A 159 4.69 -14.62 9.46
CA LYS A 159 5.13 -15.53 10.52
C LYS A 159 6.59 -15.21 10.78
N CYS A 160 6.86 -14.37 11.77
CA CYS A 160 8.19 -14.21 12.36
C CYS A 160 8.54 -15.52 13.07
N HIS A 161 9.10 -16.47 12.32
CA HIS A 161 9.70 -17.66 12.88
C HIS A 161 11.10 -17.28 13.36
N THR A 162 11.19 -16.54 14.47
CA THR A 162 12.45 -16.41 15.18
C THR A 162 12.52 -17.57 16.17
N LEU A 163 13.31 -18.57 15.78
CA LEU A 163 13.67 -19.72 16.58
C LEU A 163 14.22 -19.27 17.93
N VAL A 164 13.45 -19.51 18.99
CA VAL A 164 14.03 -19.70 20.32
C VAL A 164 14.56 -21.12 20.34
N SER A 165 15.86 -21.31 20.20
CA SER A 165 16.51 -22.46 20.82
C SER A 165 18.02 -22.30 20.94
N ALA A 166 18.48 -22.60 22.16
CA ALA A 166 19.84 -22.94 22.57
C ALA A 166 20.88 -21.83 22.54
N TYR A 167 21.26 -21.33 23.72
CA TYR A 167 22.51 -21.75 24.33
C TYR A 167 22.36 -21.79 25.85
N LEU A 168 22.66 -22.96 26.40
CA LEU A 168 23.00 -23.20 27.81
C LEU A 168 24.22 -22.38 28.21
#